data_AF-A0A973HCB2-F1
#
_entry.id   AF-A0A973HCB2-F1
#
_cell.length_a   1.000
_cell.length_b   1.000
_cell.length_c   1.000
_cell.angle_alpha   90.00
_cell.angle_beta   90.00
_cell.angle_gamma   90.00
#
_symmetry.space_group_name_H-M   'P 1'
#
loop_
_entity.id
_entity.type
_entity.pdbx_description
1 polymer ?
#
loop_
_entity_poly.entity_id
_entity_poly.type
_entity_poly.pdbx_seq_one_letter_code
_entity_poly.pdbx_strand_id
1 'polypeptide(L)'
;MTDTHAYEVIVIGGGAAGLSAALVLGRARRRTLVVDAGEPRNAPSAHMQGYLSRDGMSPAEFLAIGREEISRYGVELVRDRVVDVSQGFGVTLASGRTLRARRLVIATGL
;
A
#
# COMPACT_ATOMS: atom_id res chain seq x y z
N MET A 1 22.34 6.59 -18.84
CA MET A 1 21.78 5.33 -18.28
C MET A 1 20.51 5.71 -17.55
N THR A 2 19.38 5.67 -18.25
CA THR A 2 18.08 6.14 -17.77
C THR A 2 17.64 5.32 -16.56
N ASP A 3 17.51 5.99 -15.42
CA ASP A 3 17.02 5.42 -14.16
C ASP A 3 15.52 5.12 -14.33
N THR A 4 15.20 3.92 -14.83
CA THR A 4 13.82 3.47 -15.07
C THR A 4 13.16 3.14 -13.72
N HIS A 5 12.94 4.20 -12.95
CA HIS A 5 11.99 4.34 -11.85
C HIS A 5 12.09 3.31 -10.72
N ALA A 6 13.25 3.24 -10.04
CA ALA A 6 13.32 2.58 -8.75
C ALA A 6 12.51 3.38 -7.70
N TYR A 7 11.51 2.75 -7.09
CA TYR A 7 10.84 3.31 -5.92
C TYR A 7 11.82 3.36 -4.75
N GLU A 8 11.73 4.36 -3.87
CA GLU A 8 12.45 4.29 -2.61
C GLU A 8 11.84 3.23 -1.70
N VAL A 9 10.51 3.13 -1.69
CA VAL A 9 9.78 2.13 -0.91
C VAL A 9 8.63 1.54 -1.73
N ILE A 10 8.50 0.22 -1.72
CA ILE A 10 7.26 -0.45 -2.11
C ILE A 10 6.57 -0.97 -0.85
N VAL A 11 5.32 -0.58 -0.67
CA VAL A 11 4.43 -1.07 0.38
C VAL A 11 3.55 -2.17 -0.22
N ILE A 12 3.60 -3.36 0.38
CA ILE A 12 2.87 -4.54 -0.08
C ILE A 12 1.65 -4.73 0.83
N GLY A 13 0.47 -4.41 0.31
CA GLY A 13 -0.81 -4.41 1.01
C GLY A 13 -1.38 -3.00 1.21
N GLY A 14 -2.64 -2.78 0.79
CA GLY A 14 -3.34 -1.51 0.89
C GLY A 14 -4.36 -1.42 2.04
N GLY A 15 -4.18 -2.22 3.10
CA GLY A 15 -4.94 -2.11 4.34
C GLY A 15 -4.50 -0.93 5.21
N ALA A 16 -5.07 -0.81 6.42
CA ALA A 16 -4.78 0.30 7.34
C ALA A 16 -3.27 0.48 7.62
N ALA A 17 -2.53 -0.61 7.82
CA ALA A 17 -1.09 -0.56 8.06
C ALA A 17 -0.31 -0.04 6.86
N GLY A 18 -0.62 -0.52 5.65
CA GLY A 18 0.05 -0.10 4.42
C GLY A 18 -0.25 1.35 4.05
N LEU A 19 -1.52 1.76 4.14
CA LEU A 19 -1.93 3.14 3.88
C LEU A 19 -1.31 4.12 4.89
N SER A 20 -1.23 3.76 6.17
CA SER A 20 -0.58 4.59 7.19
C SER A 20 0.92 4.74 6.93
N ALA A 21 1.62 3.64 6.61
CA ALA A 21 3.04 3.70 6.24
C ALA A 21 3.27 4.56 5.00
N ALA A 22 2.46 4.35 3.96
CA ALA A 22 2.51 5.10 2.71
C ALA A 22 2.26 6.61 2.93
N LEU A 23 1.32 6.97 3.80
CA LEU A 23 1.04 8.36 4.15
C LEU A 23 2.27 9.06 4.76
N VAL A 24 2.92 8.42 5.75
CA VAL A 24 4.12 8.97 6.38
C VAL A 24 5.28 9.06 5.39
N LEU A 25 5.47 8.05 4.54
CA LEU A 25 6.52 8.04 3.51
C LEU A 25 6.30 9.11 2.44
N GLY A 26 5.07 9.27 1.95
CA GLY A 26 4.70 10.33 1.01
C GLY A 26 4.94 11.72 1.60
N ARG A 27 4.57 11.94 2.87
CA ARG A 27 4.86 13.20 3.59
C ARG A 27 6.35 13.46 3.74
N ALA A 28 7.15 12.42 3.89
CA ALA A 28 8.61 12.49 3.88
C ALA A 28 9.22 12.63 2.46
N ARG A 29 8.38 12.84 1.44
CA ARG A 29 8.75 12.97 0.02
C ARG A 29 9.49 11.76 -0.53
N ARG A 30 9.19 10.57 0.01
CA ARG A 30 9.75 9.32 -0.50
C ARG A 30 8.96 8.83 -1.70
N ARG A 31 9.65 8.49 -2.78
CA ARG A 31 9.00 7.88 -3.96
C ARG A 31 8.45 6.52 -3.58
N THR A 32 7.13 6.43 -3.39
CA THR A 32 6.46 5.30 -2.76
C THR A 32 5.38 4.72 -3.67
N LEU A 33 5.34 3.40 -3.77
CA LEU A 33 4.26 2.65 -4.41
C LEU A 33 3.57 1.75 -3.40
N VAL A 34 2.24 1.76 -3.39
CA VAL A 34 1.41 0.75 -2.73
C VAL A 34 0.94 -0.26 -3.77
N VAL A 35 1.21 -1.54 -3.53
CA VAL A 35 0.65 -2.65 -4.30
C VAL A 35 -0.41 -3.33 -3.45
N ASP A 36 -1.66 -3.31 -3.88
CA ASP A 36 -2.80 -3.83 -3.11
C ASP A 36 -3.65 -4.81 -3.93
N ALA A 37 -3.89 -6.00 -3.38
CA ALA A 37 -4.77 -7.00 -4.00
C ALA A 37 -6.26 -6.62 -3.84
N GLY A 38 -6.58 -5.70 -2.92
CA GLY A 38 -7.95 -5.24 -2.70
C GLY A 38 -8.82 -6.25 -1.95
N GLU A 39 -8.20 -7.03 -1.07
CA GLU A 39 -8.81 -8.10 -0.25
C GLU A 39 -8.61 -7.79 1.25
N PRO A 40 -9.26 -6.75 1.81
CA PRO A 40 -9.08 -6.42 3.21
C PRO A 40 -9.70 -7.50 4.11
N ARG A 41 -8.98 -7.91 5.17
CA ARG A 41 -9.41 -8.98 6.10
C ARG A 41 -10.81 -8.76 6.69
N ASN A 42 -11.17 -7.51 6.96
CA ASN A 42 -12.45 -7.13 7.56
C ASN A 42 -13.51 -6.74 6.52
N ALA A 43 -13.32 -7.04 5.22
CA ALA A 43 -14.33 -6.82 4.18
C ALA A 43 -15.73 -7.37 4.53
N PRO A 44 -15.87 -8.54 5.19
CA PRO A 44 -17.19 -9.05 5.57
C PRO A 44 -17.90 -8.24 6.67
N SER A 45 -17.17 -7.38 7.40
CA SER A 45 -17.77 -6.57 8.47
C SER A 45 -18.35 -5.28 7.90
N ALA A 46 -19.58 -4.95 8.29
CA ALA A 46 -20.21 -3.68 7.93
C ALA A 46 -19.49 -2.48 8.59
N HIS A 47 -18.93 -2.68 9.79
CA HIS A 47 -18.32 -1.62 10.60
C HIS A 47 -17.00 -2.08 11.22
N MET A 48 -16.04 -1.15 11.35
CA MET A 48 -14.86 -1.30 12.20
C MET A 48 -15.05 -0.55 13.51
N GLN A 49 -14.48 -1.08 14.59
CA GLN A 49 -14.59 -0.53 15.95
C GLN A 49 -13.20 -0.33 16.55
N GLY A 50 -13.08 0.49 17.59
CA GLY A 50 -11.85 0.72 18.33
C GLY A 50 -10.82 1.59 17.59
N TYR A 51 -11.24 2.33 16.56
CA TYR A 51 -10.37 3.26 15.84
C TYR A 51 -10.71 4.68 16.25
N LEU A 52 -9.75 5.38 16.87
CA LEU A 52 -9.96 6.75 17.37
C LEU A 52 -10.49 7.65 16.26
N SER A 53 -11.53 8.44 16.57
CA SER A 53 -12.30 9.31 15.65
C SER A 53 -13.15 8.62 14.58
N ARG A 54 -13.02 7.30 14.39
CA ARG A 54 -13.65 6.51 13.31
C ARG A 54 -14.37 5.26 13.81
N ASP A 55 -14.78 5.26 15.08
CA ASP A 55 -15.55 4.16 15.66
C ASP A 55 -16.88 4.01 14.93
N GLY A 56 -17.25 2.79 14.54
CA GLY A 56 -18.41 2.48 13.73
C GLY A 56 -18.29 2.78 12.23
N MET A 57 -17.14 3.26 11.73
CA MET A 57 -16.97 3.55 10.31
C MET A 57 -16.98 2.28 9.44
N SER A 58 -17.41 2.37 8.17
CA SER A 58 -17.27 1.27 7.22
C SER A 58 -15.80 1.00 6.89
N PRO A 59 -15.34 -0.27 6.87
CA PRO A 59 -13.98 -0.60 6.42
C PRO A 59 -13.66 -0.10 5.01
N ALA A 60 -14.63 -0.18 4.09
CA ALA A 60 -14.45 0.24 2.71
C ALA A 60 -14.26 1.76 2.60
N GLU A 61 -15.06 2.52 3.35
CA GLU A 61 -14.96 3.98 3.44
C GLU A 61 -13.64 4.40 4.07
N PHE A 62 -13.23 3.77 5.17
CA PHE A 62 -11.95 4.03 5.84
C PHE A 62 -10.77 3.88 4.86
N LEU A 63 -10.74 2.79 4.08
CA LEU A 63 -9.69 2.58 3.09
C LEU A 63 -9.80 3.55 1.90
N ALA A 64 -11.01 3.98 1.52
CA ALA A 64 -11.19 4.98 0.46
C ALA A 64 -10.60 6.33 0.86
N ILE A 65 -10.87 6.79 2.09
CA ILE A 65 -10.30 8.01 2.66
C ILE A 65 -8.77 7.89 2.68
N GLY A 66 -8.23 6.78 3.21
CA GLY A 66 -6.77 6.59 3.26
C GLY A 66 -6.10 6.60 1.88
N ARG A 67 -6.74 6.01 0.85
CA ARG A 67 -6.25 6.08 -0.55
C ARG A 67 -6.27 7.51 -1.09
N GLU A 68 -7.30 8.29 -0.77
CA GLU A 68 -7.36 9.70 -1.15
C GLU A 68 -6.23 10.50 -0.48
N GLU A 69 -6.01 10.29 0.82
CA GLU A 69 -4.96 10.99 1.58
C GLU A 69 -3.56 10.75 1.02
N ILE A 70 -3.19 9.51 0.70
CA ILE A 70 -1.85 9.21 0.17
C ILE A 70 -1.64 9.80 -1.23
N SER A 71 -2.70 9.89 -2.05
CA SER A 71 -2.60 10.43 -3.42
C SER A 71 -2.24 11.92 -3.42
N ARG A 72 -2.69 12.68 -2.40
CA ARG A 72 -2.32 14.09 -2.18
C ARG A 72 -0.81 14.30 -1.96
N TYR A 73 -0.09 13.25 -1.58
CA TYR A 73 1.37 13.28 -1.40
C TYR A 73 2.13 12.60 -2.56
N GLY A 74 1.46 12.35 -3.69
CA GLY A 74 2.08 11.73 -4.87
C GLY A 74 2.46 10.27 -4.69
N VAL A 75 1.89 9.59 -3.69
CA VAL A 75 2.06 8.14 -3.55
C VAL A 75 1.26 7.44 -4.64
N GLU A 76 1.92 6.56 -5.38
CA GLU A 76 1.28 5.74 -6.40
C GLU A 76 0.61 4.52 -5.75
N LEU A 77 -0.56 4.12 -6.26
CA LEU A 77 -1.24 2.89 -5.85
C LEU A 77 -1.59 2.09 -7.09
N VAL A 78 -1.26 0.80 -7.07
CA VAL A 78 -1.69 -0.16 -8.10
C VAL A 78 -2.50 -1.28 -7.47
N ARG A 79 -3.61 -1.62 -8.11
CA ARG A 79 -4.39 -2.80 -7.77
C ARG A 79 -3.78 -4.01 -8.45
N ASP A 80 -2.95 -4.75 -7.73
CA ASP A 80 -2.26 -5.96 -8.19
C ASP A 80 -1.80 -6.77 -6.96
N ARG A 81 -1.34 -8.00 -7.17
CA ARG A 81 -0.82 -8.87 -6.12
C ARG A 81 0.67 -9.04 -6.29
N VAL A 82 1.44 -8.86 -5.22
CA VAL A 82 2.82 -9.34 -5.18
C VAL A 82 2.82 -10.85 -5.02
N VAL A 83 3.51 -11.55 -5.91
CA VAL A 83 3.62 -13.02 -5.91
C VAL A 83 5.02 -13.52 -5.56
N ASP A 84 6.05 -12.68 -5.72
CA ASP A 84 7.42 -13.01 -5.35
C ASP A 84 8.21 -11.76 -4.94
N VAL A 85 9.17 -11.97 -4.04
CA VAL A 85 10.16 -10.96 -3.63
C VAL A 85 11.54 -11.57 -3.70
N SER A 86 12.37 -11.04 -4.59
CA SER A 86 13.74 -11.51 -4.81
C SER A 86 14.77 -10.73 -4.00
N GLN A 87 15.97 -11.30 -3.91
CA GLN A 87 17.12 -10.67 -3.26
C GLN A 87 17.37 -9.26 -3.82
N GLY A 88 17.68 -8.32 -2.92
CA GLY A 88 17.85 -6.91 -3.29
C GLY A 88 16.56 -6.14 -3.61
N PHE A 89 15.41 -6.62 -3.08
CA PHE A 89 14.09 -5.95 -3.13
C PHE A 89 13.51 -5.82 -4.55
N GLY A 90 13.68 -6.87 -5.37
CA GLY A 90 12.87 -7.05 -6.58
C GLY A 90 11.49 -7.58 -6.21
N VAL A 91 10.44 -7.07 -6.83
CA VAL A 91 9.04 -7.43 -6.56
C VAL A 91 8.40 -7.87 -7.87
N THR A 92 7.86 -9.09 -7.90
CA THR A 92 7.12 -9.62 -9.05
C THR A 92 5.63 -9.56 -8.75
N LEU A 93 4.87 -8.97 -9.67
CA LEU A 93 3.42 -8.88 -9.58
C LEU A 93 2.74 -10.05 -10.31
N ALA A 94 1.51 -10.37 -9.94
CA ALA A 94 0.70 -11.40 -10.59
C ALA A 94 0.44 -11.08 -12.06
N SER A 95 0.43 -9.79 -12.44
CA SER A 95 0.39 -9.34 -13.83
C SER A 95 1.64 -9.67 -14.66
N GLY A 96 2.70 -10.19 -14.04
CA GLY A 96 4.00 -10.44 -14.66
C GLY A 96 4.93 -9.21 -14.65
N ARG A 97 4.45 -8.04 -14.21
CA ARG A 97 5.28 -6.85 -14.08
C ARG A 97 6.29 -7.00 -12.95
N THR A 98 7.54 -6.63 -13.19
CA THR A 98 8.60 -6.60 -12.18
C THR A 98 8.93 -5.17 -11.79
N LEU A 99 9.15 -4.96 -10.50
CA LEU A 99 9.44 -3.66 -9.89
C LEU A 99 10.64 -3.78 -8.97
N ARG A 100 11.29 -2.66 -8.67
CA ARG A 100 12.44 -2.62 -7.75
C ARG A 100 12.28 -1.48 -6.77
N ALA A 101 12.68 -1.73 -5.52
CA ALA A 101 12.71 -0.73 -4.46
C ALA A 101 14.04 -0.70 -3.71
N ARG A 102 14.27 0.35 -2.91
CA ARG A 102 15.38 0.37 -1.93
C ARG A 102 14.97 -0.31 -0.62
N ARG A 103 13.69 -0.28 -0.27
CA ARG A 103 13.10 -0.88 0.94
C ARG A 103 11.70 -1.42 0.63
N LEU A 104 11.26 -2.37 1.44
CA LEU A 104 9.89 -2.90 1.41
C LEU A 104 9.21 -2.69 2.75
N VAL A 105 7.90 -2.45 2.72
CA VAL A 105 7.02 -2.56 3.89
C VAL A 105 6.04 -3.70 3.59
N ILE A 106 6.06 -4.74 4.41
CA ILE A 106 5.14 -5.87 4.27
C ILE A 106 3.95 -5.64 5.18
N ALA A 107 2.79 -5.42 4.59
CA ALA A 107 1.53 -5.09 5.26
C ALA A 107 0.36 -5.93 4.70
N THR A 108 0.63 -7.20 4.37
CA THR A 108 -0.30 -8.12 3.69
C THR A 108 -1.42 -8.65 4.57
N GLY A 109 -1.37 -8.40 5.89
CA GLY A 109 -2.28 -9.02 6.83
C GLY A 109 -2.00 -10.53 6.98
N LEU A 110 -3.06 -11.27 7.25
CA LEU A 110 -3.08 -12.73 7.42
C LEU A 110 -4.27 -13.32 6.67
#